data_AF-A0A833PFK9-F1
#
_entry.id   AF-A0A833PFK9-F1
#
_cell.length_a   1.000
_cell.length_b   1.000
_cell.length_c   1.000
_cell.angle_alpha   90.00
_cell.angle_beta   90.00
_cell.angle_gamma   90.00
#
_symmetry.space_group_name_H-M   'P 1'
#
loop_
_entity.id
_entity.type
_entity.pdbx_description
1 polymer ?
#
loop_
_entity_poly.entity_id
_entity_poly.type
_entity_poly.pdbx_seq_one_letter_code
_entity_poly.pdbx_strand_id
1 'polypeptide(L)'
;MIHKQQRISKGSALINTQQEIYSWRNDHFVQHLQVLGFTLIAVSILYLTAANWFMLPQTLQLAIPQVLLLLSAWASLIFVRHDYLVQCLHTISGLMIGLSLAVIGQIYQTGADSYLLFLIWSILLLPWLYRHNIGIFTLLCITSQLTLFLFFKQTFWADEYPVTFIFSLNLLLLFQFYFCLRYYQKLRYLFILGFGILSIWHMGLFLYGDGELAYATAMIFTLLNVKIAYLISSFFLLSVAFTHFYRKKDQLCSVLSAVGLGITFTLVIFKWMNGFFRESEVLGLFLIALLVFAWFALITVLLIKFIPQNRFNNIPIAVGAWIAGIVLASLMLTFWGNFSLIMGAIFVVLAAFILKSKDALFLRQFAYCI
;
A
#
# COMPACT_ATOMS: atom_id res chain seq x y z
N MET A 1 60.15 4.95 41.08
CA MET A 1 59.52 6.16 41.66
C MET A 1 60.10 7.35 40.88
N ILE A 2 59.42 8.24 40.14
CA ILE A 2 58.05 8.75 40.10
C ILE A 2 57.85 9.47 38.72
N HIS A 3 56.63 9.41 38.16
CA HIS A 3 55.93 10.27 37.18
C HIS A 3 56.61 11.07 36.02
N LYS A 4 56.25 10.68 34.78
CA LYS A 4 55.34 11.35 33.78
C LYS A 4 55.61 12.80 33.29
N GLN A 5 55.92 12.95 31.98
CA GLN A 5 55.50 14.02 31.04
C GLN A 5 55.96 13.64 29.61
N GLN A 6 55.13 13.10 28.69
CA GLN A 6 54.12 13.72 27.81
C GLN A 6 54.66 14.75 26.78
N ARG A 7 54.83 14.33 25.50
CA ARG A 7 54.44 15.00 24.21
C ARG A 7 55.19 14.34 23.02
N ILE A 8 54.54 13.53 22.17
CA ILE A 8 53.66 13.84 21.00
C ILE A 8 54.42 13.86 19.64
N SER A 9 53.78 13.20 18.67
CA SER A 9 53.93 13.23 17.20
C SER A 9 54.94 12.23 16.61
N LYS A 10 54.61 11.35 15.66
CA LYS A 10 53.47 11.23 14.74
C LYS A 10 53.15 9.74 14.53
N GLY A 11 51.96 9.31 14.92
CA GLY A 11 51.42 8.01 14.51
C GLY A 11 50.71 8.18 13.16
N SER A 12 51.22 7.50 12.13
CA SER A 12 50.50 7.27 10.88
C SER A 12 49.27 6.42 11.20
N ALA A 13 48.10 7.05 11.29
CA ALA A 13 46.83 6.34 11.33
C ALA A 13 46.57 5.73 9.95
N LEU A 14 47.11 4.51 9.75
CA LEU A 14 46.59 3.60 8.74
C LEU A 14 45.11 3.41 9.06
N ILE A 15 44.25 3.93 8.19
CA ILE A 15 42.82 3.67 8.19
C ILE A 15 42.69 2.18 7.91
N ASN A 16 42.63 1.38 8.98
CA ASN A 16 42.35 -0.03 8.93
C ASN A 16 40.90 -0.17 8.48
N THR A 17 40.69 -0.21 7.17
CA THR A 17 39.43 -0.66 6.58
C THR A 17 39.34 -2.14 6.90
N GLN A 18 38.79 -2.48 8.08
CA GLN A 18 38.25 -3.80 8.32
C GLN A 18 37.15 -3.99 7.27
N GLN A 19 37.52 -4.56 6.13
CA GLN A 19 36.58 -5.27 5.28
C GLN A 19 36.01 -6.36 6.18
N GLU A 20 34.77 -6.17 6.66
CA GLU A 20 33.97 -7.26 7.21
C GLU A 20 33.80 -8.27 6.08
N ILE A 21 34.72 -9.24 6.03
CA ILE A 21 34.58 -10.43 5.20
C ILE A 21 33.36 -11.14 5.76
N TYR A 22 32.20 -10.95 5.11
CA TYR A 22 31.01 -11.74 5.37
C TYR A 22 31.37 -13.20 5.15
N SER A 23 31.67 -13.93 6.23
CA SER A 23 31.87 -15.36 6.14
C SER A 23 30.55 -15.97 5.70
N TRP A 24 30.55 -16.73 4.60
CA TRP A 24 29.38 -17.46 4.07
C TRP A 24 28.68 -18.37 5.10
N ARG A 25 29.31 -18.58 6.26
CA ARG A 25 28.78 -19.24 7.47
C ARG A 25 28.31 -18.21 8.50
N ASN A 26 27.41 -17.31 8.10
CA ASN A 26 26.69 -16.49 9.07
C ASN A 26 25.42 -17.25 9.45
N ASP A 27 25.32 -17.69 10.70
CA ASP A 27 24.19 -18.52 11.17
C ASP A 27 22.84 -17.82 10.93
N HIS A 28 22.79 -16.49 10.99
CA HIS A 28 21.60 -15.71 10.65
C HIS A 28 21.22 -15.81 9.17
N PHE A 29 22.20 -15.81 8.26
CA PHE A 29 21.94 -15.98 6.82
C PHE A 29 21.36 -17.36 6.53
N VAL A 30 21.89 -18.41 7.16
CA VAL A 30 21.37 -19.78 7.02
C VAL A 30 19.95 -19.88 7.59
N GLN A 31 19.67 -19.28 8.76
CA GLN A 31 18.32 -19.23 9.33
C GLN A 31 17.33 -18.52 8.41
N HIS A 32 17.70 -17.38 7.82
CA HIS A 32 16.85 -16.68 6.86
C HIS A 32 16.58 -17.53 5.61
N LEU A 33 17.59 -18.23 5.08
CA LEU A 33 17.43 -19.11 3.93
C LEU A 33 16.53 -20.31 4.25
N GLN A 34 16.60 -20.86 5.47
CA GLN A 34 15.72 -21.93 5.93
C GLN A 34 14.26 -21.45 6.04
N VAL A 35 14.02 -20.29 6.63
CA VAL A 35 12.67 -19.70 6.72
C VAL A 35 12.10 -19.45 5.32
N LEU A 36 12.91 -18.94 4.38
CA LEU A 36 12.54 -18.79 2.98
C LEU A 36 12.23 -20.14 2.31
N GLY A 37 13.05 -21.16 2.55
CA GLY A 37 12.81 -22.51 2.05
C GLY A 37 11.48 -23.09 2.53
N PHE A 38 11.20 -23.04 3.83
CA PHE A 38 9.95 -23.52 4.40
C PHE A 38 8.73 -22.72 3.89
N THR A 39 8.86 -21.40 3.76
CA THR A 39 7.77 -20.58 3.21
C THR A 39 7.53 -20.88 1.74
N LEU A 40 8.56 -21.07 0.92
CA LEU A 40 8.39 -21.46 -0.50
C LEU A 40 7.73 -22.83 -0.65
N ILE A 41 8.08 -23.80 0.20
CA ILE A 41 7.43 -25.11 0.22
C ILE A 41 5.95 -24.97 0.61
N ALA A 42 5.66 -24.21 1.67
CA ALA A 42 4.29 -23.96 2.11
C ALA A 42 3.45 -23.26 1.01
N VAL A 43 4.01 -22.24 0.36
CA VAL A 43 3.39 -21.53 -0.77
C VAL A 43 3.17 -22.47 -1.96
N SER A 44 4.12 -23.36 -2.24
CA SER A 44 4.00 -24.35 -3.32
C SER A 44 2.85 -25.33 -3.06
N ILE A 45 2.70 -25.82 -1.82
CA ILE A 45 1.58 -26.69 -1.42
C ILE A 45 0.25 -25.94 -1.54
N LEU A 46 0.19 -24.69 -1.08
CA LEU A 46 -0.99 -23.84 -1.22
C LEU A 46 -1.36 -23.70 -2.71
N TYR A 47 -0.37 -23.39 -3.56
CA TYR A 47 -0.60 -23.22 -5.00
C TYR A 47 -1.05 -24.52 -5.67
N LEU A 48 -0.42 -25.66 -5.34
CA LEU A 48 -0.83 -26.97 -5.83
C LEU A 48 -2.28 -27.28 -5.44
N THR A 49 -2.68 -26.95 -4.20
CA THR A 49 -4.04 -27.15 -3.71
C THR A 49 -5.03 -26.24 -4.42
N ALA A 50 -4.67 -24.97 -4.62
CA ALA A 50 -5.49 -24.00 -5.35
C ALA A 50 -5.65 -24.38 -6.83
N ALA A 51 -4.59 -24.83 -7.49
CA ALA A 51 -4.62 -25.23 -8.91
C ALA A 51 -5.50 -26.48 -9.14
N ASN A 52 -5.52 -27.40 -8.18
CA ASN A 52 -6.35 -28.61 -8.25
C ASN A 52 -7.72 -28.44 -7.55
N TRP A 53 -8.06 -27.22 -7.10
CA TRP A 53 -9.24 -26.99 -6.27
C TRP A 53 -10.51 -27.58 -6.87
N PHE A 54 -10.76 -27.32 -8.17
CA PHE A 54 -11.94 -27.81 -8.89
C PHE A 54 -11.97 -29.32 -9.12
N MET A 55 -10.82 -30.02 -9.02
CA MET A 55 -10.74 -31.47 -9.16
C MET A 55 -10.96 -32.20 -7.84
N LEU A 56 -10.91 -31.49 -6.70
CA LEU A 56 -11.17 -32.09 -5.40
C LEU A 56 -12.66 -32.45 -5.27
N PRO A 57 -12.98 -33.64 -4.70
CA PRO A 57 -14.33 -33.97 -4.27
C PRO A 57 -14.94 -32.85 -3.40
N GLN A 58 -16.24 -32.60 -3.58
CA GLN A 58 -16.97 -31.57 -2.82
C GLN A 58 -16.84 -31.74 -1.30
N THR A 59 -16.79 -33.00 -0.83
CA THR A 59 -16.58 -33.33 0.59
C THR A 59 -15.23 -32.81 1.10
N LEU A 60 -14.16 -32.91 0.31
CA LEU A 60 -12.84 -32.41 0.68
C LEU A 60 -12.79 -30.89 0.62
N GLN A 61 -13.41 -30.26 -0.38
CA GLN A 61 -13.51 -28.81 -0.46
C GLN A 61 -14.22 -28.24 0.78
N LEU A 62 -15.30 -28.86 1.25
CA LEU A 62 -16.00 -28.47 2.49
C LEU A 62 -15.15 -28.74 3.73
N ALA A 63 -14.51 -29.91 3.81
CA ALA A 63 -13.77 -30.34 4.99
C ALA A 63 -12.52 -29.49 5.23
N ILE A 64 -11.80 -29.06 4.19
CA ILE A 64 -10.51 -28.35 4.33
C ILE A 64 -10.65 -27.09 5.21
N PRO A 65 -11.55 -26.11 4.90
CA PRO A 65 -11.72 -24.93 5.75
C PRO A 65 -12.15 -25.26 7.18
N GLN A 66 -13.03 -26.26 7.35
CA GLN A 66 -13.59 -26.64 8.65
C GLN A 66 -12.53 -27.30 9.54
N VAL A 67 -11.73 -28.22 8.99
CA VAL A 67 -10.64 -28.88 9.70
C VAL A 67 -9.56 -27.87 10.06
N LEU A 68 -9.17 -26.98 9.13
CA LEU A 68 -8.19 -25.94 9.42
C LEU A 68 -8.67 -24.97 10.50
N LEU A 69 -9.95 -24.58 10.47
CA LEU A 69 -10.56 -23.75 11.52
C LEU A 69 -10.49 -24.44 12.88
N LEU A 70 -10.89 -25.71 12.95
CA LEU A 70 -10.87 -26.49 14.19
C LEU A 70 -9.44 -26.67 14.72
N LEU A 71 -8.49 -27.03 13.85
CA LEU A 71 -7.10 -27.20 14.23
C LEU A 71 -6.48 -25.88 14.70
N SER A 72 -6.74 -24.76 14.02
CA SER A 72 -6.21 -23.46 14.44
C SER A 72 -6.84 -22.98 15.75
N ALA A 73 -8.14 -23.20 15.94
CA ALA A 73 -8.82 -22.89 17.20
C ALA A 73 -8.30 -23.77 18.34
N TRP A 74 -8.13 -25.07 18.13
CA TRP A 74 -7.58 -25.99 19.12
C TRP A 74 -6.13 -25.66 19.48
N ALA A 75 -5.29 -25.43 18.47
CA ALA A 75 -3.89 -25.02 18.67
C ALA A 75 -3.80 -23.73 19.48
N SER A 76 -4.76 -22.80 19.33
CA SER A 76 -4.76 -21.55 20.09
C SER A 76 -4.89 -21.76 21.60
N LEU A 77 -5.54 -22.85 22.03
CA LEU A 77 -5.66 -23.24 23.44
C LEU A 77 -4.34 -23.80 23.99
N ILE A 78 -3.60 -24.54 23.17
CA ILE A 78 -2.30 -25.13 23.55
C ILE A 78 -1.24 -24.02 23.67
N PHE A 79 -1.21 -23.10 22.71
CA PHE A 79 -0.22 -22.02 22.64
C PHE A 79 -0.66 -20.74 23.37
N VAL A 80 -1.57 -20.84 24.34
CA VAL A 80 -2.16 -19.69 25.06
C VAL A 80 -1.13 -18.76 25.71
N ARG A 81 0.07 -19.27 26.02
CA ARG A 81 1.19 -18.50 26.60
C ARG A 81 1.86 -17.54 25.59
N HIS A 82 1.66 -17.73 24.29
CA HIS A 82 2.30 -16.96 23.23
C HIS A 82 1.26 -16.11 22.49
N ASP A 83 1.04 -14.87 22.94
CA ASP A 83 0.01 -13.97 22.41
C ASP A 83 0.09 -13.78 20.89
N TYR A 84 1.29 -13.68 20.33
CA TYR A 84 1.47 -13.51 18.89
C TYR A 84 1.00 -14.72 18.08
N LEU A 85 1.27 -15.95 18.56
CA LEU A 85 0.79 -17.18 17.91
C LEU A 85 -0.73 -17.29 18.01
N VAL A 86 -1.30 -16.98 19.17
CA VAL A 86 -2.75 -16.98 19.38
C VAL A 86 -3.43 -15.99 18.42
N GLN A 87 -2.87 -14.78 18.25
CA GLN A 87 -3.39 -13.81 17.29
C GLN A 87 -3.36 -14.34 15.85
N CYS A 88 -2.24 -14.95 15.43
CA CYS A 88 -2.12 -15.59 14.12
C CYS A 88 -3.15 -16.72 13.94
N LEU A 89 -3.29 -17.62 14.93
CA LEU A 89 -4.20 -18.75 14.87
C LEU A 89 -5.67 -18.32 14.82
N HIS A 90 -6.06 -17.31 15.61
CA HIS A 90 -7.39 -16.72 15.52
C HIS A 90 -7.61 -16.04 14.17
N THR A 91 -6.60 -15.36 13.60
CA THR A 91 -6.71 -14.76 12.26
C THR A 91 -6.92 -15.82 11.19
N ILE A 92 -6.23 -16.96 11.30
CA ILE A 92 -6.45 -18.13 10.44
C ILE A 92 -7.88 -18.65 10.62
N SER A 93 -8.36 -18.81 11.85
CA SER A 93 -9.76 -19.19 12.11
C SER A 93 -10.73 -18.21 11.44
N GLY A 94 -10.51 -16.91 11.58
CA GLY A 94 -11.32 -15.87 10.95
C GLY A 94 -11.32 -15.95 9.42
N LEU A 95 -10.18 -16.25 8.79
CA LEU A 95 -10.09 -16.52 7.35
C LEU A 95 -10.86 -17.78 6.95
N MET A 96 -10.72 -18.86 7.73
CA MET A 96 -11.39 -20.13 7.44
C MET A 96 -12.92 -20.04 7.59
N ILE A 97 -13.44 -19.15 8.45
CA ILE A 97 -14.88 -18.83 8.49
C ILE A 97 -15.33 -18.29 7.12
N GLY A 98 -14.62 -17.30 6.58
CA GLY A 98 -14.92 -16.72 5.26
C GLY A 98 -14.82 -17.73 4.13
N LEU A 99 -13.74 -18.53 4.14
CA LEU A 99 -13.55 -19.60 3.15
C LEU A 99 -14.66 -20.64 3.23
N SER A 100 -15.09 -21.04 4.43
CA SER A 100 -16.21 -21.97 4.62
C SER A 100 -17.49 -21.44 3.99
N LEU A 101 -17.81 -20.16 4.22
CA LEU A 101 -18.98 -19.50 3.62
C LEU A 101 -18.89 -19.49 2.09
N ALA A 102 -17.72 -19.18 1.53
CA ALA A 102 -17.49 -19.17 0.08
C ALA A 102 -17.68 -20.55 -0.54
N VAL A 103 -17.11 -21.59 0.08
CA VAL A 103 -17.20 -22.97 -0.42
C VAL A 103 -18.62 -23.52 -0.32
N ILE A 104 -19.34 -23.21 0.76
CA ILE A 104 -20.76 -23.58 0.90
C ILE A 104 -21.58 -22.91 -0.22
N GLY A 105 -21.37 -21.61 -0.46
CA GLY A 105 -22.04 -20.89 -1.55
C GLY A 105 -21.74 -21.49 -2.92
N GLN A 106 -20.49 -21.90 -3.16
CA GLN A 106 -20.07 -22.51 -4.42
C GLN A 106 -20.67 -23.91 -4.64
N ILE A 107 -20.60 -24.80 -3.64
CA ILE A 107 -21.00 -26.22 -3.80
C ILE A 107 -22.51 -26.37 -3.81
N TYR A 108 -23.20 -25.73 -2.87
CA TYR A 108 -24.64 -25.84 -2.75
C TYR A 108 -25.40 -24.84 -3.63
N GLN A 109 -24.68 -23.98 -4.36
CA GLN A 109 -25.25 -22.97 -5.25
C GLN A 109 -26.39 -22.21 -4.56
N THR A 110 -26.17 -21.78 -3.32
CA THR A 110 -27.22 -21.21 -2.47
C THR A 110 -27.82 -19.90 -2.99
N GLY A 111 -27.39 -19.44 -4.17
CA GLY A 111 -27.75 -18.14 -4.74
C GLY A 111 -27.33 -16.97 -3.86
N ALA A 112 -26.53 -17.21 -2.81
CA ALA A 112 -26.06 -16.17 -1.92
C ALA A 112 -25.16 -15.22 -2.72
N ASP A 113 -25.58 -13.96 -2.79
CA ASP A 113 -24.81 -12.92 -3.43
C ASP A 113 -23.52 -12.63 -2.65
N SER A 114 -22.54 -12.04 -3.34
CA SER A 114 -21.25 -11.74 -2.69
C SER A 114 -21.41 -10.79 -1.50
N TYR A 115 -22.39 -9.89 -1.52
CA TYR A 115 -22.71 -9.01 -0.40
C TYR A 115 -23.03 -9.79 0.88
N LEU A 116 -23.97 -10.72 0.81
CA LEU A 116 -24.42 -11.51 1.96
C LEU A 116 -23.27 -12.33 2.55
N LEU A 117 -22.40 -12.88 1.70
CA LEU A 117 -21.19 -13.59 2.14
C LEU A 117 -20.31 -12.71 3.02
N PHE A 118 -19.92 -11.52 2.54
CA PHE A 118 -19.04 -10.64 3.31
C PHE A 118 -19.74 -10.05 4.54
N LEU A 119 -21.06 -9.83 4.48
CA LEU A 119 -21.85 -9.39 5.62
C LEU A 119 -21.84 -10.41 6.75
N ILE A 120 -22.21 -11.67 6.46
CA ILE A 120 -22.21 -12.76 7.43
C ILE A 120 -20.80 -12.96 7.97
N TRP A 121 -19.78 -12.94 7.10
CA TRP A 121 -18.39 -13.05 7.53
C TRP A 121 -18.00 -11.94 8.52
N SER A 122 -18.33 -10.68 8.21
CA SER A 122 -18.04 -9.55 9.10
C SER A 122 -18.73 -9.69 10.45
N ILE A 123 -19.99 -10.12 10.48
CA ILE A 123 -20.75 -10.34 11.72
C ILE A 123 -20.11 -11.45 12.55
N LEU A 124 -19.73 -12.57 11.90
CA LEU A 124 -19.10 -13.70 12.57
C LEU A 124 -17.70 -13.39 13.11
N LEU A 125 -17.03 -12.35 12.62
CA LEU A 125 -15.74 -11.87 13.16
C LEU A 125 -15.90 -11.01 14.43
N LEU A 126 -17.08 -10.40 14.68
CA LEU A 126 -17.27 -9.51 15.84
C LEU A 126 -17.01 -10.20 17.20
N PRO A 127 -17.53 -11.42 17.47
CA PRO A 127 -17.25 -12.10 18.73
C PRO A 127 -15.77 -12.39 18.97
N TRP A 128 -14.97 -12.53 17.90
CA TRP A 128 -13.54 -12.81 17.99
C TRP A 128 -12.72 -11.59 18.44
N LEU A 129 -13.32 -10.40 18.48
CA LEU A 129 -12.71 -9.19 19.05
C LEU A 129 -12.80 -9.12 20.58
N TYR A 130 -13.29 -10.15 21.26
CA TYR A 130 -13.30 -10.21 22.73
C TYR A 130 -11.91 -10.01 23.35
N ARG A 131 -10.86 -10.37 22.61
CA ARG A 131 -9.45 -10.12 22.93
C ARG A 131 -8.84 -9.20 21.89
N HIS A 132 -7.88 -8.38 22.31
CA HIS A 132 -7.06 -7.58 21.39
C HIS A 132 -6.36 -8.48 20.37
N ASN A 133 -6.80 -8.42 19.11
CA ASN A 133 -6.24 -9.18 18.00
C ASN A 133 -6.14 -8.32 16.74
N ILE A 134 -4.90 -8.04 16.33
CA ILE A 134 -4.60 -7.19 15.18
C ILE A 134 -5.16 -7.82 13.89
N GLY A 135 -4.98 -9.13 13.69
CA GLY A 135 -5.36 -9.78 12.44
C GLY A 135 -6.87 -9.92 12.27
N ILE A 136 -7.61 -10.30 13.32
CA ILE A 136 -9.09 -10.29 13.28
C ILE A 136 -9.62 -8.89 13.01
N PHE A 137 -9.07 -7.86 13.66
CA PHE A 137 -9.49 -6.48 13.41
C PHE A 137 -9.21 -6.05 11.96
N THR A 138 -8.06 -6.43 11.38
CA THR A 138 -7.79 -6.16 9.95
C THR A 138 -8.77 -6.88 9.04
N LEU A 139 -9.08 -8.16 9.31
CA LEU A 139 -10.07 -8.91 8.53
C LEU A 139 -11.43 -8.23 8.61
N LEU A 140 -11.89 -7.87 9.81
CA LEU A 140 -13.14 -7.16 9.98
C LEU A 140 -13.19 -5.85 9.19
N CYS A 141 -12.10 -5.07 9.19
CA CYS A 141 -12.04 -3.82 8.44
C CYS A 141 -12.18 -4.07 6.93
N ILE A 142 -11.48 -5.07 6.39
CA ILE A 142 -11.53 -5.43 4.98
C ILE A 142 -12.92 -5.98 4.61
N THR A 143 -13.43 -6.95 5.36
CA THR A 143 -14.70 -7.62 5.05
C THR A 143 -15.86 -6.64 5.18
N SER A 144 -15.90 -5.79 6.20
CA SER A 144 -16.98 -4.80 6.36
C SER A 144 -16.93 -3.70 5.30
N GLN A 145 -15.74 -3.29 4.86
CA GLN A 145 -15.61 -2.35 3.73
C GLN A 145 -16.07 -2.98 2.42
N LEU A 146 -15.75 -4.26 2.19
CA LEU A 146 -16.23 -5.02 1.03
C LEU A 146 -17.75 -5.23 1.08
N THR A 147 -18.31 -5.55 2.25
CA THR A 147 -19.76 -5.62 2.45
C THR A 147 -20.44 -4.33 2.04
N LEU A 148 -19.97 -3.19 2.54
CA LEU A 148 -20.56 -1.90 2.22
C LEU A 148 -20.43 -1.57 0.73
N PHE A 149 -19.27 -1.84 0.13
CA PHE A 149 -19.07 -1.65 -1.30
C PHE A 149 -20.01 -2.50 -2.15
N LEU A 150 -20.11 -3.80 -1.83
CA LEU A 150 -20.93 -4.75 -2.56
C LEU A 150 -22.42 -4.50 -2.38
N PHE A 151 -22.86 -4.05 -1.20
CA PHE A 151 -24.24 -3.62 -0.96
C PHE A 151 -24.67 -2.58 -2.00
N PHE A 152 -23.94 -1.47 -2.09
CA PHE A 152 -24.28 -0.39 -3.02
C PHE A 152 -24.20 -0.84 -4.48
N LYS A 153 -23.25 -1.71 -4.83
CA LYS A 153 -23.11 -2.23 -6.21
C LYS A 153 -24.21 -3.22 -6.59
N GLN A 154 -24.59 -4.15 -5.72
CA GLN A 154 -25.56 -5.20 -6.03
C GLN A 154 -27.01 -4.71 -5.92
N THR A 155 -27.28 -3.71 -5.08
CA THR A 155 -28.61 -3.05 -5.01
C THR A 155 -28.76 -1.92 -6.04
N PHE A 156 -27.75 -1.65 -6.88
CA PHE A 156 -27.70 -0.53 -7.85
C PHE A 156 -27.75 0.88 -7.23
N TRP A 157 -27.75 0.99 -5.89
CA TRP A 157 -27.75 2.27 -5.18
C TRP A 157 -26.48 3.09 -5.38
N ALA A 158 -25.38 2.47 -5.80
CA ALA A 158 -24.17 3.20 -6.19
C ALA A 158 -24.44 4.16 -7.35
N ASP A 159 -25.33 3.77 -8.28
CA ASP A 159 -25.63 4.54 -9.48
C ASP A 159 -26.75 5.56 -9.21
N GLU A 160 -27.75 5.18 -8.39
CA GLU A 160 -28.85 6.08 -8.00
C GLU A 160 -28.41 7.16 -6.99
N TYR A 161 -27.59 6.79 -6.01
CA TYR A 161 -27.16 7.66 -4.91
C TYR A 161 -25.62 7.69 -4.73
N PRO A 162 -24.85 8.10 -5.75
CA PRO A 162 -23.38 8.05 -5.74
C PRO A 162 -22.73 8.86 -4.62
N VAL A 163 -23.31 10.00 -4.24
CA VAL A 163 -22.79 10.81 -3.12
C VAL A 163 -22.91 10.07 -1.79
N THR A 164 -24.03 9.38 -1.56
CA THR A 164 -24.23 8.59 -0.33
C THR A 164 -23.31 7.38 -0.29
N PHE A 165 -23.04 6.75 -1.44
CA PHE A 165 -22.08 5.67 -1.58
C PHE A 165 -20.67 6.11 -1.16
N ILE A 166 -20.17 7.21 -1.75
CA ILE A 166 -18.85 7.77 -1.43
C ILE A 166 -18.79 8.14 0.05
N PHE A 167 -19.80 8.85 0.55
CA PHE A 167 -19.85 9.29 1.94
C PHE A 167 -19.81 8.10 2.91
N SER A 168 -20.61 7.05 2.65
CA SER A 168 -20.68 5.86 3.49
C SER A 168 -19.34 5.12 3.54
N LEU A 169 -18.66 4.94 2.39
CA LEU A 169 -17.35 4.30 2.34
C LEU A 169 -16.29 5.07 3.14
N ASN A 170 -16.27 6.40 3.02
CA ASN A 170 -15.34 7.24 3.79
C ASN A 170 -15.67 7.23 5.28
N LEU A 171 -16.96 7.27 5.64
CA LEU A 171 -17.42 7.29 7.02
C LEU A 171 -17.04 5.99 7.74
N LEU A 172 -17.29 4.84 7.12
CA LEU A 172 -16.92 3.54 7.68
C LEU A 172 -15.40 3.42 7.86
N LEU A 173 -14.62 3.81 6.85
CA LEU A 173 -13.16 3.73 6.94
C LEU A 173 -12.59 4.71 7.98
N LEU A 174 -13.20 5.90 8.14
CA LEU A 174 -12.84 6.85 9.20
C LEU A 174 -13.17 6.29 10.59
N PHE A 175 -14.32 5.64 10.75
CA PHE A 175 -14.70 4.98 11.99
C PHE A 175 -13.71 3.85 12.34
N GLN A 176 -13.38 2.99 11.38
CA GLN A 176 -12.36 1.95 11.54
C GLN A 176 -10.99 2.56 11.90
N PHE A 177 -10.60 3.67 11.27
CA PHE A 177 -9.36 4.39 11.59
C PHE A 177 -9.35 4.95 13.01
N TYR A 178 -10.48 5.45 13.51
CA TYR A 178 -10.61 5.88 14.91
C TYR A 178 -10.31 4.72 15.89
N PHE A 179 -10.91 3.54 15.66
CA PHE A 179 -10.61 2.35 16.47
C PHE A 179 -9.17 1.87 16.30
N CYS A 180 -8.61 1.95 15.10
CA CYS A 180 -7.21 1.66 14.83
C CYS A 180 -6.29 2.53 15.69
N LEU A 181 -6.51 3.85 15.74
CA LEU A 181 -5.68 4.76 16.53
C LEU A 181 -5.81 4.52 18.05
N ARG A 182 -7.00 4.13 18.50
CA ARG A 182 -7.28 3.91 19.93
C ARG A 182 -6.73 2.58 20.44
N TYR A 183 -6.92 1.50 19.69
CA TYR A 183 -6.63 0.15 20.16
C TYR A 183 -5.50 -0.53 19.37
N TYR A 184 -5.35 -0.27 18.07
CA TYR A 184 -4.48 -1.03 17.16
C TYR A 184 -3.44 -0.16 16.45
N GLN A 185 -2.67 0.64 17.19
CA GLN A 185 -1.77 1.67 16.63
C GLN A 185 -0.78 1.16 15.57
N LYS A 186 -0.36 -0.11 15.64
CA LYS A 186 0.54 -0.73 14.65
C LYS A 186 -0.05 -0.73 13.23
N LEU A 187 -1.37 -0.73 13.09
CA LEU A 187 -2.08 -0.74 11.80
C LEU A 187 -2.17 0.62 11.12
N ARG A 188 -1.73 1.71 11.77
CA ARG A 188 -1.82 3.08 11.21
C ARG A 188 -1.22 3.19 9.80
N TYR A 189 -0.15 2.44 9.52
CA TYR A 189 0.50 2.43 8.21
C TYR A 189 -0.38 1.80 7.13
N LEU A 190 -1.07 0.69 7.46
CA LEU A 190 -2.00 0.04 6.55
C LEU A 190 -3.23 0.92 6.28
N PHE A 191 -3.70 1.68 7.26
CA PHE A 191 -4.78 2.65 7.04
C PHE A 191 -4.34 3.83 6.17
N ILE A 192 -3.13 4.36 6.33
CA ILE A 192 -2.61 5.40 5.42
C ILE A 192 -2.51 4.87 3.99
N LEU A 193 -2.05 3.63 3.82
CA LEU A 193 -2.01 2.97 2.52
C LEU A 193 -3.43 2.78 1.95
N GLY A 194 -4.38 2.32 2.75
CA GLY A 194 -5.79 2.19 2.36
C GLY A 194 -6.42 3.53 1.97
N PHE A 195 -6.14 4.61 2.70
CA PHE A 195 -6.53 5.97 2.33
C PHE A 195 -5.92 6.40 0.99
N GLY A 196 -4.65 6.05 0.74
CA GLY A 196 -3.97 6.29 -0.54
C GLY A 196 -4.67 5.59 -1.71
N ILE A 197 -4.98 4.29 -1.57
CA ILE A 197 -5.68 3.52 -2.60
C ILE A 197 -7.07 4.11 -2.88
N LEU A 198 -7.85 4.38 -1.83
CA LEU A 198 -9.19 4.94 -1.99
C LEU A 198 -9.16 6.36 -2.58
N SER A 199 -8.15 7.15 -2.22
CA SER A 199 -7.92 8.48 -2.79
C SER A 199 -7.62 8.43 -4.29
N ILE A 200 -6.73 7.53 -4.71
CA ILE A 200 -6.42 7.28 -6.13
C ILE A 200 -7.67 6.83 -6.88
N TRP A 201 -8.46 5.93 -6.30
CA TRP A 201 -9.71 5.45 -6.88
C TRP A 201 -10.72 6.58 -7.09
N HIS A 202 -11.00 7.39 -6.07
CA HIS A 202 -11.91 8.53 -6.18
C HIS A 202 -11.41 9.59 -7.16
N MET A 203 -10.10 9.87 -7.19
CA MET A 203 -9.51 10.77 -8.18
C MET A 203 -9.64 10.21 -9.60
N GLY A 204 -9.44 8.91 -9.78
CA GLY A 204 -9.65 8.23 -11.05
C GLY A 204 -11.09 8.37 -11.54
N LEU A 205 -12.09 8.20 -10.66
CA LEU A 205 -13.50 8.42 -11.00
C LEU A 205 -13.82 9.90 -11.30
N PHE A 206 -13.20 10.85 -10.59
CA PHE A 206 -13.35 12.28 -10.90
C PHE A 206 -12.78 12.63 -12.28
N LEU A 207 -11.61 12.07 -12.63
CA LEU A 207 -10.87 12.40 -13.84
C LEU A 207 -11.36 11.60 -15.06
N TYR A 208 -11.72 10.34 -14.91
CA TYR A 208 -12.01 9.43 -16.04
C TYR A 208 -13.40 8.83 -15.97
N GLY A 209 -14.20 9.15 -14.94
CA GLY A 209 -15.58 8.67 -14.79
C GLY A 209 -16.57 9.31 -15.76
N ASP A 210 -16.16 9.50 -17.01
CA ASP A 210 -17.02 9.82 -18.14
C ASP A 210 -17.34 8.50 -18.88
N GLY A 211 -18.04 7.61 -18.19
CA GLY A 211 -18.74 6.48 -18.80
C GLY A 211 -20.21 6.86 -19.01
N GLU A 212 -20.80 6.37 -20.10
CA GLU A 212 -22.16 6.64 -20.62
C GLU A 212 -23.33 6.65 -19.61
N LEU A 213 -23.13 6.26 -18.34
CA LEU A 213 -24.09 6.36 -17.24
C LEU A 213 -24.56 7.78 -16.92
N ALA A 214 -23.80 8.82 -17.25
CA ALA A 214 -24.18 10.21 -16.96
C ALA A 214 -25.27 10.77 -17.89
N TYR A 215 -25.48 10.18 -19.07
CA TYR A 215 -26.39 10.73 -20.07
C TYR A 215 -27.85 10.29 -19.90
N ALA A 216 -28.12 9.22 -19.16
CA ALA A 216 -29.47 8.68 -19.04
C ALA A 216 -30.31 9.31 -17.91
N THR A 217 -29.69 9.93 -16.89
CA THR A 217 -30.44 10.33 -15.66
C THR A 217 -29.95 11.60 -14.96
N ALA A 218 -29.35 12.57 -15.65
CA ALA A 218 -28.89 13.80 -14.98
C ALA A 218 -29.29 15.10 -15.68
N MET A 219 -30.27 15.77 -15.08
CA MET A 219 -30.30 17.23 -15.02
C MET A 219 -28.90 17.76 -14.66
N ILE A 220 -28.40 18.76 -15.38
CA ILE A 220 -27.02 19.30 -15.32
C ILE A 220 -26.53 19.58 -13.87
N PHE A 221 -27.44 19.81 -12.92
CA PHE A 221 -27.13 20.05 -11.50
C PHE A 221 -26.65 18.81 -10.72
N THR A 222 -27.04 17.57 -11.08
CA THR A 222 -26.65 16.37 -10.31
C THR A 222 -25.25 15.86 -10.65
N LEU A 223 -24.84 15.93 -11.92
CA LEU A 223 -23.51 15.45 -12.35
C LEU A 223 -22.36 16.27 -11.76
N LEU A 224 -22.53 17.60 -11.70
CA LEU A 224 -21.54 18.51 -11.10
C LEU A 224 -21.32 18.17 -9.62
N ASN A 225 -22.42 17.93 -8.87
CA ASN A 225 -22.35 17.57 -7.45
C ASN A 225 -21.60 16.25 -7.22
N VAL A 226 -21.77 15.27 -8.11
CA VAL A 226 -21.09 13.97 -8.01
C VAL A 226 -19.59 14.10 -8.31
N LYS A 227 -19.20 14.82 -9.36
CA LYS A 227 -17.77 15.05 -9.65
C LYS A 227 -17.08 15.81 -8.53
N ILE A 228 -17.72 16.85 -7.99
CA ILE A 228 -17.21 17.59 -6.83
C ILE A 228 -17.09 16.66 -5.61
N ALA A 229 -18.06 15.78 -5.37
CA ALA A 229 -17.99 14.81 -4.27
C ALA A 229 -16.79 13.86 -4.42
N TYR A 230 -16.52 13.32 -5.61
CA TYR A 230 -15.32 12.50 -5.86
C TYR A 230 -14.03 13.27 -5.64
N LEU A 231 -13.96 14.53 -6.09
CA LEU A 231 -12.80 15.40 -5.88
C LEU A 231 -12.54 15.65 -4.39
N ILE A 232 -13.56 16.07 -3.63
CA ILE A 232 -13.45 16.32 -2.19
C ILE A 232 -13.04 15.04 -1.46
N SER A 233 -13.71 13.94 -1.79
CA SER A 233 -13.48 12.62 -1.20
C SER A 233 -12.05 12.13 -1.44
N SER A 234 -11.47 12.41 -2.62
CA SER A 234 -10.10 12.00 -2.92
C SER A 234 -9.10 12.59 -1.92
N PHE A 235 -9.26 13.84 -1.48
CA PHE A 235 -8.31 14.45 -0.54
C PHE A 235 -8.70 14.28 0.94
N PHE A 236 -9.96 13.97 1.23
CA PHE A 236 -10.54 14.03 2.58
C PHE A 236 -9.78 13.18 3.61
N LEU A 237 -9.72 11.85 3.45
CA LEU A 237 -9.16 10.96 4.47
C LEU A 237 -7.66 11.15 4.69
N LEU A 238 -6.89 11.36 3.60
CA LEU A 238 -5.46 11.64 3.69
C LEU A 238 -5.20 12.99 4.38
N SER A 239 -6.05 14.01 4.14
CA SER A 239 -5.94 15.31 4.83
C SER A 239 -6.26 15.20 6.32
N VAL A 240 -7.26 14.38 6.69
CA VAL A 240 -7.58 14.06 8.10
C VAL A 240 -6.40 13.35 8.76
N ALA A 241 -5.83 12.33 8.11
CA ALA A 241 -4.65 11.61 8.61
C ALA A 241 -3.44 12.55 8.77
N PHE A 242 -3.14 13.36 7.75
CA PHE A 242 -2.07 14.34 7.77
C PHE A 242 -2.20 15.29 8.96
N THR A 243 -3.39 15.88 9.12
CA THR A 243 -3.67 16.84 10.21
C THR A 243 -3.54 16.19 11.58
N HIS A 244 -4.05 14.96 11.74
CA HIS A 244 -3.96 14.21 12.98
C HIS A 244 -2.50 13.92 13.37
N PHE A 245 -1.71 13.36 12.46
CA PHE A 245 -0.32 13.00 12.72
C PHE A 245 0.60 14.22 12.85
N TYR A 246 0.32 15.29 12.08
CA TYR A 246 1.02 16.57 12.23
C TYR A 246 0.83 17.14 13.63
N ARG A 247 -0.41 17.19 14.14
CA ARG A 247 -0.71 17.64 15.52
C ARG A 247 -0.06 16.77 16.59
N LYS A 248 0.05 15.47 16.35
CA LYS A 248 0.70 14.50 17.25
C LYS A 248 2.22 14.45 17.12
N LYS A 249 2.82 15.25 16.23
CA LYS A 249 4.27 15.25 15.90
C LYS A 249 4.79 13.90 15.41
N ASP A 250 3.93 13.04 14.86
CA ASP A 250 4.33 11.80 14.20
C ASP A 250 4.75 12.11 12.76
N GLN A 251 6.04 12.41 12.59
CA GLN A 251 6.60 12.92 11.34
C GLN A 251 6.55 11.90 10.20
N LEU A 252 6.70 10.61 10.48
CA LEU A 252 6.69 9.59 9.44
C LEU A 252 5.29 9.46 8.84
N CYS A 253 4.26 9.36 9.69
CA CYS A 253 2.88 9.23 9.23
C CYS A 253 2.35 10.51 8.56
N SER A 254 2.79 11.70 9.00
CA SER A 254 2.46 12.95 8.31
C SER A 254 3.12 13.03 6.94
N VAL A 255 4.39 12.63 6.81
CA VAL A 255 5.05 12.60 5.51
C VAL A 255 4.39 11.58 4.57
N LEU A 256 4.07 10.37 5.04
CA LEU A 256 3.40 9.36 4.21
C LEU A 256 2.02 9.82 3.72
N SER A 257 1.24 10.50 4.57
CA SER A 257 -0.05 11.05 4.15
C SER A 257 0.11 12.22 3.16
N ALA A 258 1.11 13.08 3.34
CA ALA A 258 1.45 14.13 2.38
C ALA A 258 1.91 13.56 1.02
N VAL A 259 2.69 12.48 1.03
CA VAL A 259 3.07 11.75 -0.19
C VAL A 259 1.84 11.17 -0.87
N GLY A 260 0.91 10.57 -0.12
CA GLY A 260 -0.37 10.09 -0.66
C GLY A 260 -1.16 11.20 -1.37
N LEU A 261 -1.28 12.38 -0.75
CA LEU A 261 -1.92 13.56 -1.36
C LEU A 261 -1.16 14.02 -2.62
N GLY A 262 0.18 13.97 -2.59
CA GLY A 262 1.03 14.29 -3.72
C GLY A 262 0.78 13.35 -4.92
N ILE A 263 0.73 12.04 -4.66
CA ILE A 263 0.43 11.01 -5.67
C ILE A 263 -0.95 11.25 -6.28
N THR A 264 -1.95 11.55 -5.46
CA THR A 264 -3.32 11.69 -5.98
C THR A 264 -3.48 12.95 -6.81
N PHE A 265 -2.76 14.03 -6.45
CA PHE A 265 -2.67 15.22 -7.29
C PHE A 265 -1.92 14.98 -8.61
N THR A 266 -0.95 14.06 -8.67
CA THR A 266 -0.24 13.76 -9.93
C THR A 266 -1.16 13.25 -11.04
N LEU A 267 -2.27 12.59 -10.70
CA LEU A 267 -3.27 12.16 -11.68
C LEU A 267 -3.93 13.36 -12.38
N VAL A 268 -4.14 14.47 -11.65
CA VAL A 268 -4.68 15.71 -12.19
C VAL A 268 -3.69 16.31 -13.19
N ILE A 269 -2.41 16.36 -12.82
CA ILE A 269 -1.32 16.80 -13.71
C ILE A 269 -1.35 15.95 -14.99
N PHE A 270 -1.40 14.63 -14.86
CA PHE A 270 -1.43 13.71 -16.00
C PHE A 270 -2.61 13.99 -16.95
N LYS A 271 -3.84 14.10 -16.42
CA LYS A 271 -5.02 14.39 -17.26
C LYS A 271 -4.90 15.74 -17.96
N TRP A 272 -4.46 16.78 -17.23
CA TRP A 272 -4.37 18.13 -17.78
C TRP A 272 -3.32 18.21 -18.90
N MET A 273 -2.17 17.58 -18.70
CA MET A 273 -1.09 17.55 -19.69
C MET A 273 -1.45 16.75 -20.94
N ASN A 274 -2.10 15.60 -20.78
CA ASN A 274 -2.62 14.85 -21.93
C ASN A 274 -3.66 15.64 -22.72
N GLY A 275 -4.39 16.56 -22.08
CA GLY A 275 -5.31 17.47 -22.76
C GLY A 275 -4.60 18.46 -23.69
N PHE A 276 -3.47 19.04 -23.25
CA PHE A 276 -2.71 20.02 -24.05
C PHE A 276 -1.86 19.38 -25.15
N PHE A 277 -1.25 18.23 -24.87
CA PHE A 277 -0.27 17.60 -25.77
C PHE A 277 -0.86 16.43 -26.56
N ARG A 278 -2.13 16.52 -26.97
CA ARG A 278 -2.81 15.49 -27.76
C ARG A 278 -2.08 15.11 -29.05
N GLU A 279 -1.40 16.06 -29.68
CA GLU A 279 -0.70 15.83 -30.96
C GLU A 279 0.74 15.33 -30.80
N SER A 280 1.34 15.43 -29.61
CA SER A 280 2.75 15.08 -29.38
C SER A 280 2.92 14.26 -28.10
N GLU A 281 2.61 12.96 -28.19
CA GLU A 281 2.67 12.03 -27.05
C GLU A 281 4.05 11.97 -26.37
N VAL A 282 5.13 12.02 -27.17
CA VAL A 282 6.52 12.01 -26.65
C VAL A 282 6.80 13.23 -25.77
N LEU A 283 6.44 14.42 -26.27
CA LEU A 283 6.68 15.67 -25.55
C LEU A 283 5.77 15.76 -24.31
N GLY A 284 4.52 15.28 -24.41
CA GLY A 284 3.60 15.16 -23.29
C GLY A 284 4.15 14.31 -22.15
N LEU A 285 4.55 13.07 -22.42
CA LEU A 285 5.11 12.16 -21.42
C LEU A 285 6.41 12.68 -20.79
N PHE A 286 7.29 13.31 -21.58
CA PHE A 286 8.53 13.90 -21.07
C PHE A 286 8.25 15.04 -20.09
N LEU A 287 7.35 15.97 -20.45
CA LEU A 287 6.98 17.07 -19.57
C LEU A 287 6.24 16.56 -18.33
N ILE A 288 5.42 15.49 -18.43
CA ILE A 288 4.77 14.86 -17.27
C ILE A 288 5.82 14.39 -16.27
N ALA A 289 6.86 13.69 -16.72
CA ALA A 289 7.92 13.22 -15.84
C ALA A 289 8.63 14.39 -15.11
N LEU A 290 8.94 15.47 -15.84
CA LEU A 290 9.55 16.67 -15.26
C LEU A 290 8.64 17.37 -14.26
N LEU A 291 7.35 17.53 -14.57
CA LEU A 291 6.39 18.18 -13.67
C LEU A 291 6.13 17.33 -12.42
N VAL A 292 6.04 16.01 -12.54
CA VAL A 292 5.92 15.11 -11.39
C VAL A 292 7.14 15.25 -10.47
N PHE A 293 8.35 15.23 -11.04
CA PHE A 293 9.58 15.39 -10.25
C PHE A 293 9.61 16.76 -9.55
N ALA A 294 9.32 17.84 -10.27
CA ALA A 294 9.28 19.20 -9.73
C ALA A 294 8.21 19.35 -8.63
N TRP A 295 7.04 18.76 -8.82
CA TRP A 295 5.94 18.76 -7.85
C TRP A 295 6.33 18.08 -6.53
N PHE A 296 6.96 16.91 -6.59
CA PHE A 296 7.41 16.22 -5.39
C PHE A 296 8.60 16.92 -4.71
N ALA A 297 9.48 17.57 -5.48
CA ALA A 297 10.51 18.44 -4.92
C ALA A 297 9.90 19.62 -4.17
N LEU A 298 8.85 20.25 -4.73
CA LEU A 298 8.09 21.32 -4.07
C LEU A 298 7.44 20.83 -2.77
N ILE A 299 6.81 19.65 -2.78
CA ILE A 299 6.25 19.02 -1.56
C ILE A 299 7.33 18.85 -0.50
N THR A 300 8.51 18.35 -0.86
CA THR A 300 9.63 18.21 0.07
C THR A 300 10.05 19.56 0.66
N VAL A 301 10.16 20.62 -0.14
CA VAL A 301 10.48 21.98 0.34
C VAL A 301 9.41 22.48 1.32
N LEU A 302 8.12 22.31 0.99
CA LEU A 302 7.03 22.69 1.90
C LEU A 302 7.08 21.90 3.21
N LEU A 303 7.32 20.59 3.16
CA LEU A 303 7.40 19.76 4.36
C LEU A 303 8.60 20.14 5.24
N ILE A 304 9.76 20.48 4.66
CA ILE A 304 10.92 20.97 5.42
C ILE A 304 10.60 22.29 6.12
N LYS A 305 9.79 23.16 5.51
CA LYS A 305 9.37 24.43 6.10
C LYS A 305 8.39 24.26 7.27
N PHE A 306 7.47 23.30 7.18
CA PHE A 306 6.39 23.12 8.17
C PHE A 306 6.68 22.04 9.23
N ILE A 307 7.52 21.04 8.92
CA ILE A 307 7.86 19.94 9.82
C ILE A 307 9.34 20.06 10.22
N PRO A 308 9.68 20.09 11.52
CA PRO A 308 11.06 20.24 11.98
C PRO A 308 11.98 19.21 11.33
N GLN A 309 13.17 19.65 10.89
CA GLN A 309 14.08 18.88 10.03
C GLN A 309 14.31 17.46 10.56
N ASN A 310 13.80 16.47 9.83
CA ASN A 310 14.05 15.05 10.09
C ASN A 310 14.34 14.32 8.77
N ARG A 311 15.04 13.18 8.86
CA ARG A 311 15.44 12.31 7.74
C ARG A 311 14.27 11.88 6.85
N PHE A 312 13.04 11.88 7.36
CA PHE A 312 11.85 11.46 6.63
C PHE A 312 11.33 12.51 5.64
N ASN A 313 11.73 13.78 5.76
CA ASN A 313 11.31 14.83 4.82
C ASN A 313 11.81 14.58 3.37
N ASN A 314 12.77 13.67 3.21
CA ASN A 314 13.33 13.26 1.92
C ASN A 314 12.54 12.13 1.23
N ILE A 315 11.51 11.57 1.88
CA ILE A 315 10.67 10.52 1.27
C ILE A 315 9.92 11.03 0.02
N PRO A 316 9.26 12.21 0.01
CA PRO A 316 8.48 12.66 -1.15
C PRO A 316 9.33 12.82 -2.41
N ILE A 317 10.51 13.42 -2.30
CA ILE A 317 11.43 13.56 -3.44
C ILE A 317 11.92 12.20 -3.97
N ALA A 318 12.13 11.20 -3.11
CA ALA A 318 12.45 9.84 -3.55
C ALA A 318 11.27 9.18 -4.30
N VAL A 319 10.05 9.36 -3.80
CA VAL A 319 8.84 8.85 -4.46
C VAL A 319 8.61 9.55 -5.80
N GLY A 320 8.77 10.87 -5.85
CA GLY A 320 8.67 11.64 -7.08
C GLY A 320 9.72 11.27 -8.13
N ALA A 321 10.97 11.05 -7.69
CA ALA A 321 12.03 10.50 -8.53
C ALA A 321 11.61 9.15 -9.14
N TRP A 322 11.12 8.23 -8.31
CA TRP A 322 10.73 6.90 -8.78
C TRP A 322 9.55 6.95 -9.78
N ILE A 323 8.52 7.76 -9.52
CA ILE A 323 7.37 7.91 -10.43
C ILE A 323 7.81 8.57 -11.75
N ALA A 324 8.62 9.63 -11.69
CA ALA A 324 9.15 10.29 -12.88
C ALA A 324 10.02 9.33 -13.72
N GLY A 325 10.85 8.52 -13.07
CA GLY A 325 11.66 7.48 -13.70
C GLY A 325 10.81 6.43 -14.43
N ILE A 326 9.71 5.97 -13.81
CA ILE A 326 8.77 5.03 -14.47
C ILE A 326 8.14 5.66 -15.71
N VAL A 327 7.72 6.92 -15.65
CA VAL A 327 7.13 7.64 -16.79
C VAL A 327 8.17 7.79 -17.91
N LEU A 328 9.41 8.15 -17.57
CA LEU A 328 10.50 8.29 -18.55
C LEU A 328 10.89 6.95 -19.17
N ALA A 329 10.95 5.88 -18.37
CA ALA A 329 11.21 4.53 -18.85
C ALA A 329 10.11 4.04 -19.81
N SER A 330 8.84 4.32 -19.49
CA SER A 330 7.70 4.04 -20.37
C SER A 330 7.82 4.77 -21.71
N LEU A 331 8.19 6.06 -21.70
CA LEU A 331 8.43 6.84 -22.91
C LEU A 331 9.55 6.21 -23.76
N MET A 332 10.70 5.90 -23.16
CA MET A 332 11.84 5.33 -23.87
C MET A 332 11.50 3.96 -24.48
N LEU A 333 10.83 3.08 -23.72
CA LEU A 333 10.42 1.75 -24.19
C LEU A 333 9.38 1.81 -25.32
N THR A 334 8.41 2.73 -25.22
CA THR A 334 7.30 2.81 -26.19
C THR A 334 7.77 3.37 -27.54
N PHE A 335 8.63 4.39 -27.53
CA PHE A 335 8.95 5.14 -28.75
C PHE A 335 10.34 4.84 -29.35
N TRP A 336 11.30 4.30 -28.56
CA TRP A 336 12.71 4.21 -28.99
C TRP A 336 13.26 2.77 -29.03
N GLY A 337 12.45 1.74 -28.79
CA GLY A 337 12.79 0.32 -29.04
C GLY A 337 14.19 -0.09 -28.56
N ASN A 338 15.03 -0.61 -29.45
CA ASN A 338 16.39 -1.08 -29.13
C ASN A 338 17.33 0.03 -28.62
N PHE A 339 17.12 1.29 -29.02
CA PHE A 339 17.93 2.41 -28.52
C PHE A 339 17.69 2.66 -27.02
N SER A 340 16.47 2.40 -26.53
CA SER A 340 16.12 2.48 -25.11
C SER A 340 17.00 1.56 -24.25
N LEU A 341 17.25 0.33 -24.70
CA LEU A 341 18.09 -0.63 -23.98
C LEU A 341 19.55 -0.15 -23.86
N ILE A 342 20.08 0.44 -24.94
CA ILE A 342 21.45 0.98 -24.98
C ILE A 342 21.57 2.19 -24.05
N MET A 343 20.62 3.13 -24.13
CA MET A 343 20.59 4.29 -23.24
C MET A 343 20.39 3.89 -21.78
N GLY A 344 19.54 2.90 -21.50
CA GLY A 344 19.37 2.33 -20.17
C GLY A 344 20.69 1.80 -19.59
N ALA A 345 21.49 1.07 -20.38
CA ALA A 345 22.80 0.60 -19.95
C ALA A 345 23.77 1.76 -19.64
N ILE A 346 23.78 2.80 -20.48
CA ILE A 346 24.59 4.02 -20.25
C ILE A 346 24.15 4.71 -18.95
N PHE A 347 22.84 4.84 -18.75
CA PHE A 347 22.24 5.46 -17.57
C PHE A 347 22.57 4.70 -16.28
N VAL A 348 22.56 3.36 -16.29
CA VAL A 348 23.01 2.56 -15.13
C VAL A 348 24.48 2.81 -14.78
N VAL A 349 25.37 2.91 -15.77
CA VAL A 349 26.78 3.22 -15.55
C VAL A 349 26.95 4.63 -14.97
N LEU A 350 26.20 5.60 -15.50
CA LEU A 350 26.21 6.99 -15.05
C LEU A 350 25.66 7.11 -13.62
N ALA A 351 24.58 6.40 -13.30
CA ALA A 351 24.01 6.31 -11.96
C ALA A 351 25.02 5.72 -10.97
N ALA A 352 25.70 4.62 -11.33
CA ALA A 352 26.74 4.02 -10.50
C ALA A 352 27.91 4.98 -10.24
N PHE A 353 28.30 5.78 -11.24
CA PHE A 353 29.32 6.81 -11.09
C PHE A 353 28.89 7.96 -10.16
N ILE A 354 27.65 8.43 -10.28
CA ILE A 354 27.10 9.48 -9.41
C ILE A 354 27.01 8.99 -7.96
N LEU A 355 26.51 7.78 -7.74
CA LEU A 355 26.39 7.16 -6.40
C LEU A 355 27.74 7.02 -5.71
N LYS A 356 28.83 6.84 -6.49
CA LYS A 356 30.20 6.71 -5.99
C LYS A 356 30.91 8.04 -5.73
N SER A 357 30.60 9.10 -6.49
CA SER A 357 31.36 10.36 -6.45
C SER A 357 30.73 11.51 -5.66
N LYS A 358 29.43 11.45 -5.36
CA LYS A 358 28.69 12.59 -4.79
C LYS A 358 27.88 12.20 -3.55
N ASP A 359 28.09 12.94 -2.46
CA ASP A 359 27.31 12.80 -1.20
C ASP A 359 26.05 13.68 -1.17
N ALA A 360 25.85 14.55 -2.17
CA ALA A 360 24.67 15.39 -2.25
C ALA A 360 23.40 14.52 -2.39
N LEU A 361 22.50 14.63 -1.42
CA LEU A 361 21.31 13.79 -1.30
C LEU A 361 20.41 13.86 -2.54
N PHE A 362 20.29 15.05 -3.13
CA PHE A 362 19.58 15.27 -4.38
C PHE A 362 20.19 14.47 -5.54
N LEU A 363 21.52 14.49 -5.70
CA LEU A 363 22.19 13.77 -6.79
C LEU A 363 22.07 12.26 -6.63
N ARG A 364 22.08 11.76 -5.39
CA ARG A 364 21.83 10.33 -5.13
C ARG A 364 20.42 9.93 -5.51
N GLN A 365 19.41 10.72 -5.16
CA GLN A 365 18.02 10.42 -5.53
C GLN A 365 17.77 10.53 -7.03
N PHE A 366 18.42 11.49 -7.70
CA PHE A 366 18.41 11.59 -9.15
C PHE A 366 19.09 10.37 -9.80
N ALA A 367 20.21 9.88 -9.25
CA ALA A 367 20.85 8.65 -9.72
C ALA A 367 20.02 7.38 -9.50
N TYR A 368 19.09 7.37 -8.53
CA TYR A 368 18.11 6.28 -8.41
C TYR A 368 16.94 6.39 -9.41
N CYS A 369 16.77 7.54 -10.05
CA CYS A 369 15.73 7.81 -11.05
C CYS A 369 16.16 7.44 -12.47
N ILE A 370 17.43 7.74 -12.79
CA ILE A 370 18.12 7.38 -14.03
C ILE A 370 18.34 5.87 -14.05
#